data_AF-A0A7Y5U3C3-F1
#
_entry.id   AF-A0A7Y5U3C3-F1
#
_cell.length_a   1.000
_cell.length_b   1.000
_cell.length_c   1.000
_cell.angle_alpha   90.00
_cell.angle_beta   90.00
_cell.angle_gamma   90.00
#
_symmetry.space_group_name_H-M   'P 1'
#
loop_
_entity.id
_entity.type
_entity.pdbx_description
1 polymer ?
#
loop_
_entity_poly.entity_id
_entity_poly.type
_entity_poly.pdbx_seq_one_letter_code
_entity_poly.pdbx_strand_id
1 'polypeptide(L)' 'MIERKTISIMKACELVGVSRRTIYNWIASGKVEYVRTAGGSVRIFVDTLWREPERAAALTPKEAS' A
#
# COMPACT_ATOMS: atom_id res chain seq x y z
N MET A 1 13.66 -11.13 13.81
CA MET A 1 12.32 -10.90 13.26
C MET A 1 12.30 -9.46 12.74
N ILE A 2 12.09 -9.23 11.45
CA ILE A 2 12.08 -7.87 10.90
C ILE A 2 10.71 -7.27 11.20
N GLU A 3 10.67 -6.25 12.06
CA GLU A 3 9.43 -5.53 12.36
C GLU A 3 9.05 -4.67 11.14
N ARG A 4 7.91 -4.98 10.51
CA ARG A 4 7.40 -4.19 9.37
C ARG A 4 6.87 -2.85 9.87
N LYS A 5 7.47 -1.76 9.41
CA LYS A 5 7.08 -0.40 9.80
C LYS A 5 5.81 0.05 9.08
N THR A 6 4.87 0.61 9.84
CA THR A 6 3.65 1.22 9.28
C THR A 6 3.58 2.72 9.54
N ILE A 7 3.04 3.48 8.59
CA ILE A 7 2.88 4.95 8.67
C ILE A 7 1.44 5.39 8.35
N SER A 8 1.09 6.61 8.74
CA SER A 8 -0.22 7.19 8.41
C SER A 8 -0.33 7.53 6.92
N ILE A 9 -1.56 7.69 6.42
CA ILE A 9 -1.80 8.13 5.04
C ILE A 9 -1.12 9.48 4.76
N MET A 10 -1.17 10.42 5.70
CA MET A 10 -0.50 11.72 5.54
C MET A 10 1.00 11.55 5.35
N LYS A 11 1.63 10.71 6.17
CA LYS A 11 3.07 10.48 6.05
C LYS A 11 3.43 9.74 4.77
N ALA A 12 2.57 8.85 4.29
CA ALA A 12 2.74 8.21 2.99
C ALA A 12 2.69 9.24 1.85
N CYS A 13 1.73 10.18 1.89
CA CYS A 13 1.64 11.26 0.90
C CYS A 13 2.93 12.08 0.84
N GLU A 14 3.47 12.48 1.99
CA GLU A 14 4.74 13.20 2.08
C GLU A 14 5.92 12.39 1.53
N LEU A 15 5.98 11.10 1.86
CA LEU A 15 7.12 10.24 1.53
C LEU A 15 7.19 9.94 0.04
N VAL A 16 6.06 9.66 -0.62
CA VAL A 16 6.03 9.35 -2.06
C VAL A 16 5.65 10.55 -2.95
N GLY A 17 5.35 11.71 -2.37
CA GLY A 17 5.02 12.93 -3.11
C GLY A 17 3.69 12.87 -3.86
N VAL A 18 2.69 12.12 -3.37
CA VAL A 18 1.38 11.97 -4.03
C VAL A 18 0.23 12.46 -3.16
N SER A 19 -0.92 12.70 -3.80
CA SER A 19 -2.15 13.08 -3.08
C SER A 19 -2.73 11.94 -2.24
N ARG A 20 -3.52 12.28 -1.22
CA ARG A 20 -4.31 11.30 -0.45
C ARG A 20 -5.20 10.43 -1.34
N ARG A 21 -5.76 11.02 -2.39
CA ARG A 21 -6.61 10.30 -3.36
C ARG A 21 -5.81 9.21 -4.07
N THR A 22 -4.57 9.49 -4.45
CA THR A 22 -3.66 8.50 -5.05
C THR A 22 -3.39 7.34 -4.09
N ILE A 23 -3.13 7.63 -2.82
CA ILE A 23 -2.95 6.60 -1.77
C ILE A 23 -4.21 5.74 -1.62
N TYR A 24 -5.41 6.33 -1.55
CA TYR A 24 -6.65 5.56 -1.49
C TYR A 24 -6.88 4.71 -2.72
N ASN A 25 -6.55 5.22 -3.92
CA ASN A 25 -6.64 4.44 -5.15
C ASN A 25 -5.65 3.25 -5.12
N TRP A 26 -4.47 3.40 -4.53
CA TRP A 26 -3.52 2.30 -4.35
C TRP A 26 -4.04 1.24 -3.39
N ILE A 27 -4.62 1.66 -2.26
CA ILE A 27 -5.28 0.75 -1.31
C ILE A 27 -6.41 -0.02 -2.01
N ALA A 28 -7.30 0.70 -2.71
CA ALA A 28 -8.43 0.10 -3.42
C ALA A 28 -8.01 -0.83 -4.56
N SER A 29 -6.84 -0.61 -5.16
CA SER A 29 -6.28 -1.47 -6.21
C SER A 29 -5.28 -2.51 -5.71
N GLY A 30 -5.13 -2.67 -4.40
CA GLY A 30 -4.21 -3.65 -3.80
C GLY A 30 -2.72 -3.38 -4.06
N LYS A 31 -2.35 -2.16 -4.45
CA LYS A 31 -0.96 -1.79 -4.76
C LYS A 31 -0.10 -1.55 -3.51
N VAL A 32 -0.74 -1.37 -2.35
CA VAL A 32 -0.07 -1.17 -1.06
C VAL A 32 -0.75 -2.03 -0.02
N GLU A 33 0.02 -2.61 0.90
CA GLU A 33 -0.52 -3.30 2.05
C GLU A 33 -0.83 -2.30 3.17
N TYR A 34 -1.88 -2.58 3.94
CA TYR A 34 -2.27 -1.75 5.06
C TYR A 34 -2.91 -2.58 6.17
N VAL A 35 -2.95 -2.01 7.37
CA VAL A 35 -3.71 -2.51 8.51
C VAL A 35 -4.67 -1.43 9.00
N ARG A 36 -5.80 -1.86 9.58
CA ARG A 36 -6.67 -0.98 10.36
C ARG A 36 -6.36 -1.16 11.83
N THR A 37 -6.18 -0.07 12.56
CA THR A 37 -6.06 -0.11 14.02
C THR A 37 -7.42 -0.38 14.66
N ALA A 38 -7.43 -0.75 15.94
CA ALA A 38 -8.68 -0.91 16.70
C ALA A 38 -9.56 0.36 16.71
N GLY A 39 -8.95 1.55 16.53
CA GLY A 39 -9.64 2.82 16.35
C GLY A 39 -10.04 3.16 14.91
N GLY A 40 -9.98 2.20 13.98
CA GLY A 40 -10.40 2.37 12.58
C GLY A 40 -9.43 3.15 11.69
N SER A 41 -8.31 3.63 12.23
CA SER A 41 -7.30 4.37 11.46
C SER A 41 -6.50 3.43 10.56
N VAL A 42 -6.24 3.85 9.32
CA VAL A 42 -5.43 3.09 8.36
C VAL A 42 -3.95 3.37 8.58
N ARG A 43 -3.13 2.31 8.63
CA ARG A 43 -1.66 2.39 8.59
C ARG A 43 -1.13 1.59 7.40
N ILE A 44 -0.25 2.20 6.62
CA ILE A 44 0.30 1.64 5.39
C ILE A 44 1.69 1.09 5.67
N PHE A 45 1.99 -0.10 5.15
CA PHE A 45 3.31 -0.72 5.24
C PHE A 45 4.32 -0.01 4.34
N VAL A 46 5.41 0.49 4.93
CA VAL A 46 6.38 1.37 4.24
C VAL A 46 7.08 0.66 3.10
N ASP A 47 7.39 -0.63 3.28
CA ASP A 47 8.01 -1.50 2.28
C ASP A 47 7.16 -1.69 1.02
N THR A 48 5.84 -1.48 1.10
CA THR A 48 4.92 -1.63 -0.04
C THR A 48 4.60 -0.33 -0.76
N LEU A 49 5.00 0.83 -0.20
CA LEU A 49 4.70 2.15 -0.78
C LEU A 49 5.48 2.42 -2.08
N TRP A 50 6.61 1.75 -2.25
CA TRP A 50 7.46 1.91 -3.41
C TRP A 50 6.94 1.03 -4.54
N ARG A 51 6.57 1.67 -5.65
CA ARG A 51 6.32 0.97 -6.89
C ARG A 51 7.63 0.38 -7.41
N GLU A 52 7.80 -0.93 -7.30
CA GLU A 52 8.48 -1.63 -8.39
C GLU A 52 7.50 -1.64 -9.57
N PRO A 53 7.84 -1.06 -10.73
CA PRO A 53 6.96 -1.03 -11.89
C PRO A 53 6.53 -2.43 -12.36
N GLU A 54 7.26 -3.49 -11.97
CA GLU A 54 7.01 -4.87 -12.39
C GLU A 54 6.04 -5.67 -11.50
N ARG A 55 5.85 -5.30 -10.21
CA ARG A 55 5.10 -6.16 -9.28
C ARG A 55 3.57 -6.10 -9.46
N ALA A 56 3.08 -5.06 -10.14
CA ALA A 56 1.66 -4.95 -10.51
C ALA A 56 1.26 -5.88 -11.68
N ALA A 57 2.22 -6.42 -12.43
CA ALA A 57 1.94 -7.35 -13.53
C ALA A 57 1.87 -8.82 -13.07
N ALA A 58 2.50 -9.18 -11.95
CA ALA A 58 2.65 -10.57 -11.50
C ALA A 58 1.44 -11.16 -10.72
N LEU A 59 0.40 -10.36 -10.45
CA LEU A 59 -0.85 -10.81 -9.80
C LEU A 59 -2.01 -10.89 -10.80
N THR A 60 -1.73 -11.28 -12.05
CA THR A 60 -2.79 -11.80 -12.92
C THR A 60 -3.26 -13.15 -12.34
N PRO A 61 -4.56 -13.38 -12.13
CA PRO A 61 -5.04 -14.65 -11.62
C PRO A 61 -4.65 -15.78 -12.59
N LYS A 62 -3.78 -16.68 -12.11
CA LYS A 62 -3.64 -18.00 -12.72
C LYS A 62 -4.85 -18.81 -12.28
N GLU A 63 -5.91 -18.80 -13.09
CA GLU A 63 -6.88 -19.89 -13.19
C GLU A 63 -7.76 -19.67 -14.42
N ALA A 64 -7.19 -20.01 -15.57
CA ALA A 64 -7.92 -20.51 -16.73
C ALA A 64 -7.32 -21.89 -17.06
N SER A 65 -8.01 -22.95 -16.67
CA SER A 65 -8.04 -24.28 -17.31
C SER A 65 -9.15 -25.12 -16.68
#